data_AF-A0AAD7WB28-F1
#
_entry.id   AF-A0AAD7WB28-F1
#
_cell.length_a   1.000
_cell.length_b   1.000
_cell.length_c   1.000
_cell.angle_alpha   90.00
_cell.angle_beta   90.00
_cell.angle_gamma   90.00
#
_symmetry.space_group_name_H-M   'P 1'
#
loop_
_entity.id
_entity.type
_entity.pdbx_description
1 polymer ?
#
loop_
_entity_poly.entity_id
_entity_poly.type
_entity_poly.pdbx_seq_one_letter_code
_entity_poly.pdbx_strand_id
1 'polypeptide(L)'
;MEWAGPEAGNNLDEYTDTVISFISFCEEVCVPVRTRKIYNNDKPWFTAQLRRLTSEKEEARRSGDKDRFKEAKYRFAKAAKEAKHRFSEKLQQQFSEGKGLKTITNYKPKSPQTSDNLSLANELNEFYCRFEKEREGGEPSV
;
A
#
# COMPACT_ATOMS: atom_id res chain seq x y z
N MET A 1 66.62 34.22 31.91
CA MET A 1 65.16 34.23 32.12
C MET A 1 64.53 34.13 30.73
N GLU A 2 64.43 32.91 30.22
CA GLU A 2 63.81 32.63 28.93
C GLU A 2 62.30 32.83 29.07
N TRP A 3 61.75 33.75 28.29
CA TRP A 3 60.30 33.84 28.10
C TRP A 3 59.91 32.74 27.12
N ALA A 4 59.47 31.59 27.65
CA ALA A 4 58.81 30.58 26.85
C ALA A 4 57.51 31.20 26.30
N GLY A 5 57.48 31.44 24.99
CA GLY A 5 56.25 31.81 24.30
C GLY A 5 55.21 30.70 24.48
N PRO A 6 53.91 31.02 24.57
CA PRO A 6 52.88 30.00 24.70
C PRO A 6 53.00 29.05 23.51
N GLU A 7 53.32 27.79 23.80
CA GLU A 7 53.28 26.68 22.86
C GLU A 7 51.96 26.79 22.08
N ALA A 8 52.05 27.04 20.77
CA ALA A 8 50.90 27.06 19.87
C ALA A 8 50.43 25.61 19.65
N GLY A 9 50.02 24.96 20.73
CA GLY A 9 49.39 23.65 20.76
C GLY A 9 47.88 23.80 20.83
N ASN A 10 47.27 24.61 19.95
CA ASN A 10 45.86 24.39 19.65
C ASN A 10 45.81 23.08 18.87
N ASN A 11 45.59 22.00 19.60
CA ASN A 11 45.46 20.65 19.06
C ASN A 11 44.44 20.70 17.92
N LEU A 12 44.87 20.41 16.69
CA LEU A 12 44.00 20.46 15.50
C LEU A 12 42.72 19.63 15.71
N ASP A 13 42.84 18.54 16.45
CA ASP A 13 41.73 17.71 16.92
C ASP A 13 40.74 18.51 17.77
N GLU A 14 41.20 19.28 18.76
CA GLU A 14 40.34 20.06 19.65
C GLU A 14 39.56 21.15 18.89
N TYR A 15 40.21 21.80 17.92
CA TYR A 15 39.54 22.75 17.05
C TYR A 15 38.50 22.08 16.15
N THR A 16 38.85 20.92 15.59
CA THR A 16 37.95 20.14 14.72
C THR A 16 36.73 19.64 15.50
N ASP A 17 36.94 19.13 16.71
CA ASP A 17 35.87 18.69 17.62
C ASP A 17 34.93 19.83 17.99
N THR A 18 35.49 21.02 18.24
CA THR A 18 34.69 22.22 18.54
C THR A 18 33.82 22.63 17.35
N VAL A 19 34.39 22.65 16.14
CA VAL A 19 33.65 23.00 14.92
C VAL A 19 32.57 21.97 14.59
N ILE A 20 32.87 20.67 14.72
CA ILE A 20 31.90 19.59 14.52
C ILE A 20 30.75 19.73 15.53
N SER A 21 31.07 19.94 16.80
CA SER A 21 30.07 20.11 17.86
C SER A 21 29.15 21.29 17.58
N PHE A 22 29.71 22.41 17.09
CA PHE A 22 28.91 23.58 16.72
C PHE A 22 28.00 23.32 15.51
N ILE A 23 28.47 22.59 14.50
CA ILE A 23 27.66 22.20 13.35
C ILE A 23 26.50 21.28 13.78
N SER A 24 26.77 20.28 14.62
CA SER A 24 25.74 19.39 15.16
C SER A 24 24.71 20.15 15.98
N PHE A 25 25.14 21.10 16.82
CA PHE A 25 24.23 22.00 17.52
C PHE A 25 23.35 22.79 16.56
N CYS A 26 23.94 23.36 15.49
CA CYS A 26 23.18 24.09 14.48
C CYS A 26 22.17 23.19 13.75
N GLU A 27 22.54 21.94 13.46
CA GLU A 27 21.63 20.96 12.87
C GLU A 27 20.43 20.68 13.80
N GLU A 28 20.69 20.41 15.07
CA GLU A 28 19.64 20.13 16.06
C GLU A 28 18.69 21.31 16.30
N VAL A 29 19.22 22.53 16.33
CA VAL A 29 18.43 23.76 16.56
C VAL A 29 17.68 24.21 15.31
N CYS A 30 18.31 24.12 14.12
CA CYS A 30 17.72 24.65 12.89
C CYS A 30 16.84 23.64 12.15
N VAL A 31 17.10 22.33 12.29
CA VAL A 31 16.39 21.29 11.52
C VAL A 31 15.36 20.60 12.42
N PRO A 32 14.05 20.86 12.23
CA PRO A 32 13.02 20.19 13.03
C PRO A 32 12.98 18.69 12.73
N VAL A 33 13.20 17.88 13.76
CA VAL A 33 13.08 16.42 13.69
C VAL A 33 11.61 16.03 13.56
N ARG A 34 11.28 15.21 12.55
CA ARG A 34 9.92 14.69 12.34
C ARG A 34 9.93 13.17 12.21
N THR A 35 9.03 12.51 12.93
CA THR A 35 8.82 11.06 12.79
C THR A 35 8.01 10.76 11.54
N ARG A 36 8.61 10.09 10.54
CA ARG A 36 7.91 9.58 9.37
C ARG A 36 7.50 8.12 9.59
N LYS A 37 6.20 7.83 9.62
CA LYS A 37 5.71 6.46 9.55
C LYS A 37 5.80 5.95 8.11
N ILE A 38 6.62 4.93 7.88
CA ILE A 38 6.72 4.25 6.59
C ILE A 38 5.90 2.97 6.70
N TYR A 39 4.77 2.94 6.01
CA TYR A 39 3.99 1.71 5.89
C TYR A 39 4.58 0.85 4.79
N ASN A 40 4.66 -0.45 5.03
CA ASN A 40 5.12 -1.38 4.03
C ASN A 40 4.08 -1.46 2.91
N ASN A 41 4.34 -0.77 1.79
CA ASN A 41 3.48 -0.79 0.59
C ASN A 41 3.80 -2.01 -0.29
N ASP A 42 4.15 -3.12 0.35
CA ASP A 42 4.36 -4.40 -0.30
C ASP A 42 3.07 -4.77 -1.04
N LYS A 43 3.21 -5.16 -2.30
CA LYS A 43 2.06 -5.60 -3.08
C LYS A 43 1.40 -6.79 -2.35
N PRO A 44 0.06 -6.93 -2.37
CA PRO A 44 -0.63 -7.99 -1.62
C PRO A 44 -0.20 -9.42 -1.99
N TRP A 45 0.32 -9.60 -3.20
CA TRP A 45 0.89 -10.87 -3.68
C TRP A 45 2.37 -11.07 -3.34
N PHE A 46 3.02 -10.09 -2.69
CA PHE A 46 4.43 -10.13 -2.31
C PHE A 46 4.61 -10.84 -0.95
N THR A 47 4.90 -12.13 -1.02
CA THR A 47 4.96 -13.03 0.14
C THR A 47 6.32 -13.04 0.83
N ALA A 48 6.39 -13.61 2.04
CA ALA A 48 7.66 -13.81 2.76
C ALA A 48 8.66 -14.67 1.95
N GLN A 49 8.17 -15.63 1.17
CA GLN A 49 8.98 -16.42 0.25
C GLN A 49 9.65 -15.54 -0.82
N LEU A 50 8.92 -14.58 -1.40
CA LEU A 50 9.48 -13.66 -2.39
C LEU A 50 10.52 -12.72 -1.77
N ARG A 51 10.33 -12.30 -0.51
CA ARG A 51 11.36 -11.57 0.25
C ARG A 51 12.62 -12.40 0.41
N ARG A 52 12.51 -13.67 0.82
CA ARG A 52 13.65 -14.58 0.93
C ARG A 52 14.39 -14.76 -0.40
N LEU A 53 13.66 -15.01 -1.49
CA LEU A 53 14.24 -15.16 -2.83
C LEU A 53 14.90 -13.87 -3.33
N THR A 54 14.39 -12.70 -2.92
CA THR A 54 15.03 -11.42 -3.22
C THR A 54 16.39 -11.33 -2.51
N SER A 55 16.44 -11.67 -1.22
CA SER A 55 17.69 -11.70 -0.45
C SER A 55 18.70 -12.68 -1.05
N GLU A 56 18.28 -13.91 -1.35
CA GLU A 56 19.13 -14.93 -1.99
C GLU A 56 19.70 -14.43 -3.34
N LYS A 57 18.87 -13.76 -4.16
CA LYS A 57 19.29 -13.16 -5.43
C LYS A 57 20.31 -12.03 -5.21
N GLU A 58 20.10 -11.17 -4.23
CA GLU A 58 21.01 -10.08 -3.89
C GLU A 58 22.33 -10.57 -3.29
N GLU A 59 22.31 -11.66 -2.53
CA GLU A 59 23.52 -12.35 -2.05
C GLU A 59 24.31 -12.95 -3.21
N ALA A 60 23.64 -13.68 -4.12
CA ALA A 60 24.30 -14.23 -5.30
C ALA A 60 24.87 -13.15 -6.22
N ARG A 61 24.19 -11.99 -6.32
CA ARG A 61 24.72 -10.81 -7.03
C ARG A 61 25.98 -10.28 -6.36
N ARG A 62 25.97 -10.15 -5.03
CA ARG A 62 27.10 -9.65 -4.24
C ARG A 62 28.29 -10.60 -4.27
N SER A 63 28.07 -11.91 -4.34
CA SER A 63 29.15 -12.90 -4.43
C SER A 63 29.85 -12.96 -5.79
N GLY A 64 29.30 -12.32 -6.83
CA GLY A 64 29.87 -12.31 -8.19
C GLY A 64 29.70 -13.62 -8.97
N ASP A 65 29.06 -14.63 -8.38
CA ASP A 65 28.77 -15.92 -9.02
C ASP A 65 27.61 -15.76 -10.01
N LYS A 66 27.95 -15.75 -11.30
CA LYS A 66 26.99 -15.53 -12.38
C LYS A 66 25.96 -16.64 -12.50
N ASP A 67 26.34 -17.90 -12.26
CA ASP A 67 25.42 -19.03 -12.47
C ASP A 67 24.46 -19.16 -11.29
N ARG A 68 24.96 -18.99 -10.06
CA ARG A 68 24.10 -18.87 -8.87
C ARG A 68 23.13 -17.69 -9.00
N PHE A 69 23.58 -16.55 -9.53
CA PHE A 69 22.71 -15.40 -9.77
C PHE A 69 21.63 -15.68 -10.82
N LYS A 70 21.98 -16.33 -11.95
CA LYS A 70 21.00 -16.72 -12.99
C LYS A 70 19.94 -17.64 -12.40
N GLU A 71 20.33 -18.62 -11.61
CA GLU A 71 19.41 -19.55 -10.97
C GLU A 71 18.50 -18.85 -9.98
N ALA A 72 19.06 -18.03 -9.06
CA ALA A 72 18.28 -17.27 -8.09
C ALA A 72 17.29 -16.30 -8.78
N LYS A 73 17.72 -15.66 -9.88
CA LYS A 73 16.85 -14.80 -10.72
C LYS A 73 15.70 -15.59 -11.32
N TYR A 74 15.97 -16.79 -11.86
CA TYR A 74 14.93 -17.66 -12.42
C TYR A 74 13.92 -18.11 -11.36
N ARG A 75 14.41 -18.59 -10.20
CA ARG A 75 13.58 -19.01 -9.06
C ARG A 75 12.68 -17.87 -8.59
N PHE A 76 13.23 -16.66 -8.46
CA PHE A 76 12.46 -15.47 -8.12
C PHE A 76 11.37 -15.16 -9.14
N ALA A 77 11.70 -15.14 -10.44
CA ALA A 77 10.75 -14.83 -11.50
C ALA A 77 9.60 -15.84 -11.55
N LYS A 78 9.90 -17.14 -11.39
CA LYS A 78 8.91 -18.21 -11.33
C LYS A 78 7.97 -18.03 -10.13
N ALA A 79 8.53 -17.87 -8.94
CA ALA A 79 7.72 -17.67 -7.73
C ALA A 79 6.87 -16.39 -7.81
N ALA A 80 7.39 -15.31 -8.42
CA ALA A 80 6.66 -14.07 -8.58
C ALA A 80 5.47 -14.22 -9.54
N LYS A 81 5.64 -14.98 -10.63
CA LYS A 81 4.57 -15.31 -11.57
C LYS A 81 3.47 -16.12 -10.87
N GLU A 82 3.84 -17.15 -10.12
CA GLU A 82 2.91 -18.00 -9.37
C GLU A 82 2.15 -17.20 -8.30
N ALA A 83 2.83 -16.35 -7.54
CA ALA A 83 2.20 -15.54 -6.50
C ALA A 83 1.18 -14.54 -7.08
N LYS A 84 1.53 -13.88 -8.19
CA LYS A 84 0.61 -13.00 -8.92
C LYS A 84 -0.61 -13.76 -9.43
N HIS A 85 -0.40 -14.94 -10.00
CA HIS A 85 -1.49 -15.77 -10.52
C HIS A 85 -2.47 -16.18 -9.41
N ARG A 86 -1.96 -16.78 -8.31
CA ARG A 86 -2.78 -17.16 -7.15
C ARG A 86 -3.57 -15.98 -6.57
N PHE A 87 -2.96 -14.80 -6.52
CA PHE A 87 -3.65 -13.60 -6.06
C PHE A 87 -4.74 -13.14 -7.03
N SER A 88 -4.48 -13.20 -8.34
CA SER A 88 -5.46 -12.92 -9.38
C SER A 88 -6.66 -13.86 -9.30
N GLU A 89 -6.44 -15.16 -9.12
CA GLU A 89 -7.50 -16.16 -8.95
C GLU A 89 -8.35 -15.86 -7.71
N LYS A 90 -7.69 -15.57 -6.58
CA LYS A 90 -8.40 -15.16 -5.35
C LYS A 90 -9.24 -13.90 -5.57
N LEU A 91 -8.69 -12.90 -6.26
CA LEU A 91 -9.46 -11.70 -6.58
C LEU A 91 -10.67 -12.03 -7.45
N GLN A 92 -10.49 -12.78 -8.52
CA GLN A 92 -11.60 -13.19 -9.38
C GLN A 92 -12.69 -13.91 -8.57
N GLN A 93 -12.32 -14.85 -7.71
CA GLN A 93 -13.26 -15.53 -6.82
C GLN A 93 -14.01 -14.55 -5.91
N GLN A 94 -13.32 -13.60 -5.27
CA GLN A 94 -13.96 -12.59 -4.42
C GLN A 94 -14.96 -11.72 -5.17
N PHE A 95 -14.67 -11.38 -6.43
CA PHE A 95 -15.57 -10.60 -7.27
C PHE A 95 -16.76 -11.43 -7.77
N SER A 96 -16.55 -12.69 -8.16
CA SER A 96 -17.62 -13.62 -8.52
C SER A 96 -18.60 -13.85 -7.36
N GLU A 97 -18.10 -13.88 -6.12
CA GLU A 97 -18.91 -14.00 -4.90
C GLU A 97 -19.53 -12.65 -4.43
N GLY A 98 -19.33 -11.56 -5.19
CA GLY A 98 -19.81 -10.21 -4.85
C GLY A 98 -19.12 -9.58 -3.62
N LYS A 99 -18.19 -10.29 -2.97
CA LYS A 99 -17.45 -9.82 -1.78
C LYS A 99 -16.52 -8.65 -2.12
N GLY A 100 -15.92 -8.66 -3.31
CA GLY A 100 -15.09 -7.57 -3.81
C GLY A 100 -15.87 -6.25 -3.89
N LEU A 101 -17.06 -6.27 -4.52
CA LEU A 101 -17.93 -5.10 -4.61
C LEU A 101 -18.38 -4.62 -3.24
N LYS A 102 -18.76 -5.53 -2.34
CA LYS A 102 -19.16 -5.17 -0.96
C LYS A 102 -18.05 -4.46 -0.21
N THR A 103 -16.81 -4.91 -0.37
CA THR A 103 -15.63 -4.29 0.25
C THR A 103 -15.40 -2.88 -0.28
N ILE A 104 -15.43 -2.69 -1.61
CA ILE A 104 -15.18 -1.38 -2.24
C ILE A 104 -16.28 -0.37 -1.90
N THR A 105 -17.54 -0.81 -1.92
CA THR A 105 -18.70 0.06 -1.67
C THR A 105 -19.00 0.24 -0.18
N ASN A 106 -18.24 -0.44 0.71
CA ASN A 106 -18.54 -0.56 2.13
C ASN A 106 -20.01 -0.98 2.37
N TYR A 107 -20.53 -1.85 1.49
CA TYR A 107 -21.92 -2.28 1.53
C TYR A 107 -22.19 -3.04 2.83
N LYS A 108 -23.11 -2.50 3.63
CA LYS A 108 -23.65 -3.17 4.81
C LYS A 108 -25.02 -3.73 4.44
N PRO A 109 -25.28 -5.03 4.68
CA PRO A 109 -26.60 -5.60 4.44
C PRO A 109 -27.63 -4.81 5.24
N LYS A 110 -28.72 -4.40 4.58
CA LYS A 110 -29.83 -3.71 5.24
C LYS A 110 -30.44 -4.67 6.28
N SER A 111 -30.86 -4.12 7.43
CA SER A 111 -31.65 -4.89 8.40
C SER A 111 -32.88 -5.48 7.71
N PRO A 112 -33.40 -6.64 8.17
CA PRO A 112 -34.64 -7.20 7.65
C PRO A 112 -35.70 -6.11 7.62
N GLN A 113 -36.23 -5.81 6.43
CA GLN A 113 -37.36 -4.90 6.31
C GLN A 113 -38.57 -5.61 6.92
N THR A 114 -39.25 -4.96 7.83
CA THR A 114 -40.54 -5.44 8.36
C THR A 114 -41.55 -5.52 7.22
N SER A 115 -42.50 -6.45 7.30
CA SER A 115 -43.56 -6.67 6.30
C SER A 115 -44.28 -5.38 5.89
N ASP A 116 -44.45 -4.46 6.83
CA ASP A 116 -45.16 -3.20 6.65
C ASP A 116 -44.44 -2.28 5.65
N ASN A 117 -43.10 -2.31 5.60
CA ASN A 117 -42.33 -1.51 4.64
C ASN A 117 -42.46 -2.03 3.21
N LEU A 118 -42.67 -3.34 3.03
CA LEU A 118 -42.83 -3.94 1.71
C LEU A 118 -44.22 -3.61 1.13
N SER A 119 -45.26 -3.68 1.95
CA SER A 119 -46.62 -3.30 1.55
C SER A 119 -46.68 -1.84 1.14
N LEU A 120 -46.11 -0.94 1.95
CA LEU A 120 -46.04 0.49 1.63
C LEU A 120 -45.23 0.76 0.35
N ALA A 121 -44.09 0.08 0.16
CA ALA A 121 -43.30 0.25 -1.05
C ALA A 121 -44.04 -0.20 -2.32
N ASN A 122 -44.81 -1.30 -2.23
CA ASN A 122 -45.64 -1.76 -3.33
C ASN A 122 -46.79 -0.79 -3.63
N GLU A 123 -47.44 -0.25 -2.60
CA GLU A 123 -48.49 0.76 -2.73
C GLU A 123 -47.96 2.04 -3.40
N LEU A 124 -46.77 2.49 -3.00
CA LEU A 124 -46.10 3.64 -3.61
C LEU A 124 -45.70 3.36 -5.06
N ASN A 125 -45.14 2.19 -5.36
CA ASN A 125 -44.82 1.80 -6.73
C ASN A 125 -46.08 1.79 -7.60
N GLU A 126 -47.19 1.25 -7.11
CA GLU A 126 -48.46 1.24 -7.84
C GLU A 126 -49.02 2.65 -8.04
N PHE A 127 -48.94 3.51 -7.02
CA PHE A 127 -49.37 4.91 -7.09
C PHE A 127 -48.58 5.73 -8.13
N TYR A 128 -47.26 5.56 -8.21
CA TYR A 128 -46.42 6.33 -9.14
C TYR A 128 -46.37 5.72 -10.55
N CYS A 129 -46.43 4.40 -10.70
CA CYS A 129 -46.47 3.73 -12.01
C CYS A 129 -47.87 3.72 -12.66
N ARG A 130 -48.91 4.23 -12.01
CA ARG A 130 -50.28 4.24 -12.58
C ARG A 130 -50.38 4.94 -13.93
N PHE A 131 -49.55 5.96 -14.17
CA PHE A 131 -49.53 6.71 -15.42
C PHE A 131 -48.77 5.99 -16.55
N GLU A 132 -47.98 4.97 -16.22
CA GLU A 132 -47.27 4.15 -17.20
C GLU A 132 -48.17 3.04 -17.75
N LYS A 133 -49.05 2.46 -16.91
CA LYS A 133 -50.02 1.43 -17.32
C LYS A 133 -51.05 1.93 -18.34
N GLU A 134 -51.40 3.22 -18.33
CA GLU A 134 -52.33 3.81 -19.31
C GLU A 134 -51.69 4.02 -20.70
N ARG A 135 -50.36 3.98 -20.81
CA ARG A 135 -49.66 4.19 -22.09
C ARG A 135 -49.58 2.93 -22.97
N GLU A 136 -49.82 1.74 -22.41
CA GLU A 136 -49.83 0.48 -23.17
C GLU A 136 -51.22 0.09 -23.70
N GLY A 137 -52.27 0.86 -23.37
CA GLY A 137 -53.64 0.65 -23.90
C GLY A 137 -53.97 1.45 -25.17
N GLY A 138 -53.03 2.22 -25.71
CA GLY A 138 -53.21 2.96 -26.96
C GLY A 138 -52.76 2.15 -28.17
N GLU A 139 -53.56 1.15 -28.58
CA GLU A 139 -53.46 0.66 -29.96
C GLU A 139 -53.76 1.82 -30.93
N PRO A 140 -52.87 2.13 -31.90
CA PRO A 140 -53.23 3.05 -32.97
C PRO A 140 -54.27 2.38 -33.87
N SER A 141 -55.54 2.76 -33.70
CA SER A 141 -56.57 2.49 -34.69
C SER A 141 -56.54 3.58 -35.77
N VAL A 142 -56.15 3.13 -36.98
CA VAL A 142 -56.25 3.75 -38.32
C VAL A 142 -55.28 4.89 -38.62
#